data_AF-A0A401I9W7-F1
#
_entry.id   AF-A0A401I9W7-F1
#
_cell.length_a   1.000
_cell.length_b   1.000
_cell.length_c   1.000
_cell.angle_alpha   90.00
_cell.angle_beta   90.00
_cell.angle_gamma   90.00
#
_symmetry.space_group_name_H-M   'P 1'
#
loop_
_entity.id
_entity.type
_entity.pdbx_description
1 polymer ?
#
loop_
_entity_poly.entity_id
_entity_poly.type
_entity_poly.pdbx_seq_one_letter_code
_entity_poly.pdbx_strand_id
1 'polypeptide(L)'
;MNMYPTHYRVKCIKKSVPGIDKPLRYYLRIDFQNNKTDCMTWIMMNPSIADEEIYDETIKDVFEFAEKQMIVLNTERKISNVGQICALNLFPIYQSKSNELYNDLSRVMNPQTILREIRFNNRVISRAIRFSKYIVLAWGDPPHKMNHFLYYSQVQKIMKMIREKGKDRIYVIQTKKYKMTLTEKGSPRHPGRKAGIIGLKKCMIGDFEEVKVLKNKEM
;
A
#
# COMPACT_ATOMS: atom_id res chain seq x y z
N MET A 1 -3.38 8.67 -20.68
CA MET A 1 -2.98 7.74 -19.60
C MET A 1 -1.59 7.24 -19.95
N ASN A 2 -0.75 6.97 -18.94
CA ASN A 2 0.63 6.55 -19.19
C ASN A 2 0.72 5.02 -19.17
N MET A 3 1.39 4.45 -20.16
CA MET A 3 1.64 3.00 -20.24
C MET A 3 2.98 2.65 -19.62
N TYR A 4 3.10 1.47 -19.02
CA TYR A 4 4.40 1.01 -18.51
C TYR A 4 5.45 0.93 -19.63
N PRO A 5 6.72 1.25 -19.33
CA PRO A 5 7.83 0.90 -20.19
C PRO A 5 7.82 -0.58 -20.60
N THR A 6 8.15 -0.86 -21.86
CA THR A 6 8.06 -2.20 -22.47
C THR A 6 8.98 -3.24 -21.83
N HIS A 7 10.01 -2.80 -21.10
CA HIS A 7 10.91 -3.67 -20.36
C HIS A 7 10.36 -4.11 -18.99
N TYR A 8 9.15 -3.68 -18.61
CA TYR A 8 8.45 -4.20 -17.44
C TYR A 8 7.45 -5.27 -17.82
N ARG A 9 7.41 -6.34 -17.02
CA ARG A 9 6.32 -7.33 -17.07
C ARG A 9 5.38 -7.07 -15.91
N VAL A 10 4.16 -6.66 -16.22
CA VAL A 10 3.16 -6.28 -15.22
C VAL A 10 2.08 -7.34 -15.12
N LYS A 11 1.65 -7.66 -13.90
CA LYS A 11 0.50 -8.54 -13.63
C LYS A 11 -0.44 -7.89 -12.64
N CYS A 12 -1.72 -7.87 -12.94
CA CYS A 12 -2.74 -7.31 -12.07
C CYS A 12 -3.76 -8.39 -11.66
N ILE A 13 -4.22 -8.37 -10.42
CA ILE A 13 -5.44 -9.10 -10.01
C ILE A 13 -6.52 -8.05 -9.79
N LYS A 14 -7.41 -7.94 -10.78
CA LYS A 14 -8.62 -7.11 -10.73
C LYS A 14 -9.87 -7.98 -10.90
N LYS A 15 -10.99 -7.55 -10.32
CA LYS A 15 -12.28 -8.25 -10.41
C LYS A 15 -13.41 -7.24 -10.54
N SER A 16 -14.25 -7.42 -11.56
CA SER A 16 -15.54 -6.75 -11.63
C SER A 16 -16.51 -7.42 -10.67
N VAL A 17 -17.20 -6.63 -9.85
CA VAL A 17 -18.17 -7.11 -8.88
C VAL A 17 -19.51 -6.45 -9.18
N PRO A 18 -20.61 -7.23 -9.32
CA PRO A 18 -21.94 -6.65 -9.55
C PRO A 18 -22.29 -5.62 -8.47
N GLY A 19 -22.75 -4.45 -8.90
CA GLY A 19 -22.97 -3.31 -8.01
C GLY A 19 -21.69 -2.60 -7.59
N ILE A 20 -20.59 -2.70 -8.33
CA ILE A 20 -19.46 -1.79 -8.17
C ILE A 20 -19.07 -1.29 -9.56
N ASP A 21 -19.16 0.02 -9.76
CA ASP A 21 -18.92 0.66 -11.05
C ASP A 21 -17.49 0.44 -11.56
N LYS A 22 -16.54 0.28 -10.64
CA LYS A 22 -15.11 0.12 -10.95
C LYS A 22 -14.59 -1.24 -10.48
N PRO A 23 -13.72 -1.90 -11.27
CA PRO A 23 -13.09 -3.13 -10.85
C PRO A 23 -12.31 -2.98 -9.55
N LEU A 24 -12.42 -3.98 -8.68
CA LEU A 24 -11.64 -4.07 -7.46
C LEU A 24 -10.23 -4.54 -7.77
N ARG A 25 -9.20 -3.79 -7.35
CA ARG A 25 -7.79 -4.18 -7.51
C ARG A 25 -7.24 -4.73 -6.20
N TYR A 26 -6.75 -5.95 -6.25
CA TYR A 26 -6.17 -6.65 -5.09
C TYR A 26 -4.64 -6.66 -5.10
N TYR A 27 -4.06 -6.64 -6.30
CA TYR A 27 -2.65 -6.89 -6.50
C TYR A 27 -2.19 -6.25 -7.79
N LEU A 28 -1.03 -5.61 -7.75
CA LEU A 28 -0.29 -5.20 -8.92
C LEU A 28 1.16 -5.62 -8.73
N ARG A 29 1.71 -6.37 -9.68
CA ARG A 29 3.09 -6.83 -9.70
C ARG A 29 3.80 -6.20 -10.88
N ILE A 30 4.98 -5.67 -10.63
CA ILE A 30 5.89 -5.18 -11.66
C ILE A 30 7.18 -5.99 -11.51
N ASP A 31 7.49 -6.76 -12.55
CA ASP A 31 8.76 -7.47 -12.68
C ASP A 31 9.71 -6.62 -13.52
N PHE A 32 10.89 -6.40 -12.98
CA PHE A 32 11.99 -5.73 -13.66
C PHE A 32 12.75 -6.74 -14.51
N GLN A 33 13.12 -6.36 -15.74
CA GLN A 33 14.00 -7.18 -16.60
C GLN A 33 15.45 -7.11 -16.10
N ASN A 34 15.73 -7.78 -14.99
CA ASN A 34 17.06 -7.96 -14.42
C ASN A 34 17.17 -9.35 -13.77
N ASN A 35 18.37 -9.69 -13.28
CA ASN A 35 18.67 -10.97 -12.64
C ASN A 35 18.40 -10.98 -11.12
N LYS A 36 17.71 -9.97 -10.59
CA LYS A 36 17.49 -9.81 -9.15
C LYS A 36 16.28 -10.60 -8.72
N THR A 37 16.29 -11.09 -7.48
CA THR A 37 15.31 -12.07 -7.02
C THR A 37 14.40 -11.57 -5.90
N ASP A 38 14.79 -10.51 -5.18
CA ASP A 38 14.01 -10.08 -4.02
C ASP A 38 12.72 -9.41 -4.45
N CYS A 39 11.64 -9.74 -3.74
CA CYS A 39 10.36 -9.06 -3.85
C CYS A 39 10.23 -7.99 -2.76
N MET A 40 9.91 -6.76 -3.18
CA MET A 40 9.51 -5.66 -2.29
C MET A 40 8.00 -5.45 -2.37
N THR A 41 7.32 -5.57 -1.24
CA THR A 41 5.87 -5.39 -1.16
C THR A 41 5.51 -4.06 -0.54
N TRP A 42 4.72 -3.28 -1.26
CA TRP A 42 4.20 -1.98 -0.87
C TRP A 42 2.75 -2.15 -0.44
N ILE A 43 2.45 -1.79 0.80
CA ILE A 43 1.08 -1.81 1.34
C ILE A 43 0.61 -0.37 1.44
N MET A 44 -0.30 -0.01 0.55
CA MET A 44 -0.71 1.36 0.32
C MET A 44 -2.22 1.55 0.47
N MET A 45 -2.67 2.80 0.50
CA MET A 45 -4.09 3.11 0.39
C MET A 45 -4.59 2.79 -1.02
N ASN A 46 -5.88 2.48 -1.12
CA ASN A 46 -6.53 2.01 -2.33
C ASN A 46 -7.19 3.14 -3.16
N PRO A 47 -7.26 3.04 -4.49
CA PRO A 47 -6.10 2.90 -5.36
C PRO A 47 -6.05 3.97 -6.47
N SER A 48 -4.82 4.21 -6.88
CA SER A 48 -4.39 4.38 -8.26
C SER A 48 -5.27 3.69 -9.32
N ILE A 49 -5.50 4.37 -10.46
CA ILE A 49 -6.10 3.80 -11.68
C ILE A 49 -5.21 2.74 -12.35
N ALA A 50 -3.99 2.52 -11.85
CA ALA A 50 -3.04 1.61 -12.43
C ALA A 50 -3.51 0.16 -12.44
N ASP A 51 -3.29 -0.50 -13.56
CA ASP A 51 -3.51 -1.92 -13.75
C ASP A 51 -2.32 -2.55 -14.51
N GLU A 52 -2.57 -3.58 -15.32
CA GLU A 52 -1.52 -4.26 -16.09
C GLU A 52 -1.03 -3.46 -17.29
N GLU A 53 -1.80 -2.49 -17.78
CA GLU A 53 -1.49 -1.72 -18.99
C GLU A 53 -1.05 -0.30 -18.65
N ILE A 54 -1.75 0.34 -17.71
CA ILE A 54 -1.54 1.74 -17.36
C ILE A 54 -1.02 1.91 -15.94
N TYR A 55 -0.26 2.98 -15.71
CA TYR A 55 0.13 3.42 -14.38
C TYR A 55 -0.41 4.82 -14.07
N ASP A 56 -0.42 5.15 -12.78
CA ASP A 56 -0.62 6.51 -12.28
C ASP A 56 0.66 7.05 -11.61
N GLU A 57 0.64 8.31 -11.20
CA GLU A 57 1.79 8.93 -10.54
C GLU A 57 2.25 8.20 -9.26
N THR A 58 1.32 7.58 -8.52
CA THR A 58 1.65 6.81 -7.32
C THR A 58 2.49 5.59 -7.65
N ILE A 59 2.06 4.81 -8.66
CA ILE A 59 2.78 3.62 -9.11
C ILE A 59 4.08 3.99 -9.82
N LYS A 60 4.08 5.10 -10.59
CA LYS A 60 5.28 5.68 -11.19
C LYS A 60 6.36 5.96 -10.15
N ASP A 61 6.02 6.72 -9.11
CA ASP A 61 6.95 7.06 -8.02
C ASP A 61 7.53 5.78 -7.38
N VAL A 62 6.71 4.73 -7.23
CA VAL A 62 7.14 3.45 -6.65
C VAL A 62 8.13 2.72 -7.55
N PHE A 63 7.82 2.51 -8.83
CA PHE A 63 8.72 1.75 -9.70
C PHE A 63 9.98 2.55 -10.05
N GLU A 64 9.89 3.86 -10.27
CA GLU A 64 11.08 4.69 -10.53
C GLU A 64 12.03 4.74 -9.33
N PHE A 65 11.47 4.76 -8.11
CA PHE A 65 12.28 4.70 -6.89
C PHE A 65 13.00 3.36 -6.74
N ALA A 66 12.30 2.26 -7.02
CA ALA A 66 12.83 0.91 -6.86
C ALA A 66 13.74 0.45 -8.01
N GLU A 67 13.59 1.03 -9.19
CA GLU A 67 14.53 0.89 -10.31
C GLU A 67 15.89 1.54 -9.97
N LYS A 68 15.85 2.67 -9.26
CA LYS A 68 17.04 3.33 -8.70
C LYS A 68 17.59 2.55 -7.51
N GLN A 69 18.88 2.71 -7.20
CA GLN A 69 19.46 2.13 -5.98
C GLN A 69 18.76 2.73 -4.75
N MET A 70 17.94 1.93 -4.08
CA MET A 70 17.17 2.39 -2.92
C MET A 70 18.09 2.52 -1.71
N ILE A 71 18.02 3.67 -1.03
CA ILE A 71 18.80 3.94 0.18
C ILE A 71 17.93 3.85 1.43
N VAL A 72 18.46 3.22 2.48
CA VAL A 72 17.85 3.16 3.81
C VAL A 72 18.51 4.21 4.69
N LEU A 73 17.83 5.35 4.87
CA LEU A 73 18.41 6.59 5.40
C LEU A 73 19.00 6.46 6.80
N ASN A 74 18.37 5.69 7.69
CA ASN A 74 18.84 5.53 9.07
C ASN A 74 19.99 4.51 9.23
N THR A 75 20.41 3.84 8.16
CA THR A 75 21.52 2.87 8.20
C THR A 75 22.51 3.05 7.06
N GLU A 76 22.23 3.97 6.14
CA GLU A 76 22.95 4.21 4.87
C GLU A 76 23.10 2.97 3.97
N ARG A 77 22.39 1.88 4.29
CA ARG A 77 22.43 0.64 3.50
C ARG A 77 21.67 0.81 2.19
N LYS A 78 22.22 0.22 1.13
CA LYS A 78 21.55 0.12 -0.16
C LYS A 78 20.76 -1.17 -0.28
N ILE A 79 19.55 -1.10 -0.82
CA ILE A 79 18.77 -2.25 -1.26
C ILE A 79 18.90 -2.30 -2.79
N SER A 80 19.68 -3.27 -3.28
CA SER A 80 20.01 -3.37 -4.70
C SER A 80 19.46 -4.63 -5.38
N ASN A 81 19.08 -5.67 -4.64
CA ASN A 81 18.67 -6.99 -5.18
C ASN A 81 17.15 -7.14 -5.40
N VAL A 82 16.42 -6.03 -5.60
CA VAL A 82 14.97 -6.09 -5.88
C VAL A 82 14.72 -6.27 -7.37
N GLY A 83 14.12 -7.41 -7.73
CA GLY A 83 13.69 -7.71 -9.11
C GLY A 83 12.18 -7.59 -9.30
N GLN A 84 11.42 -7.52 -8.21
CA GLN A 84 9.97 -7.47 -8.25
C GLN A 84 9.40 -6.50 -7.21
N ILE A 85 8.39 -5.75 -7.64
CA ILE A 85 7.51 -4.98 -6.74
C ILE A 85 6.12 -5.59 -6.71
N CYS A 86 5.52 -5.63 -5.53
CA CYS A 86 4.09 -5.89 -5.36
C CYS A 86 3.41 -4.68 -4.69
N ALA A 87 2.53 -3.99 -5.40
CA ALA A 87 1.69 -2.93 -4.85
C ALA A 87 0.33 -3.51 -4.44
N LEU A 88 0.09 -3.55 -3.13
CA LEU A 88 -1.13 -4.01 -2.48
C LEU A 88 -1.91 -2.84 -1.90
N ASN A 89 -3.20 -3.06 -1.72
CA ASN A 89 -4.10 -2.05 -1.20
C ASN A 89 -4.68 -2.45 0.15
N LEU A 90 -4.80 -1.50 1.08
CA LEU A 90 -5.44 -1.73 2.38
C LEU A 90 -6.86 -2.29 2.24
N PHE A 91 -7.62 -1.71 1.32
CA PHE A 91 -8.97 -2.13 0.90
C PHE A 91 -8.93 -2.41 -0.61
N PRO A 92 -9.88 -3.15 -1.20
CA PRO A 92 -9.88 -3.41 -2.64
C PRO A 92 -10.79 -2.49 -3.47
N ILE A 93 -11.67 -1.71 -2.83
CA ILE A 93 -12.62 -0.76 -3.46
C ILE A 93 -12.00 0.63 -3.73
N TYR A 94 -12.04 1.07 -4.98
CA TYR A 94 -11.60 2.39 -5.44
C TYR A 94 -12.72 3.42 -5.36
N GLN A 95 -12.45 4.52 -4.67
CA GLN A 95 -13.22 5.74 -4.88
C GLN A 95 -12.32 6.97 -4.89
N SER A 96 -12.33 7.67 -6.02
CA SER A 96 -11.50 8.86 -6.30
C SER A 96 -11.87 10.06 -5.43
N LYS A 97 -13.10 10.09 -4.94
CA LYS A 97 -13.58 11.09 -3.97
C LYS A 97 -13.66 10.41 -2.61
N SER A 98 -12.82 10.82 -1.67
CA SER A 98 -12.84 10.32 -0.28
C SER A 98 -14.24 10.32 0.35
N ASN A 99 -15.06 11.31 -0.04
CA ASN A 99 -16.45 11.48 0.39
C ASN A 99 -17.40 10.35 -0.03
N GLU A 100 -17.03 9.51 -1.00
CA GLU A 100 -17.90 8.50 -1.60
C GLU A 100 -17.49 7.07 -1.21
N LEU A 101 -16.29 6.82 -0.64
CA LEU A 101 -15.85 5.45 -0.28
C LEU A 101 -16.79 4.77 0.74
N TYR A 102 -17.25 5.50 1.74
CA TYR A 102 -18.26 4.99 2.68
C TYR A 102 -19.60 4.79 1.97
N ASN A 103 -19.99 5.70 1.08
CA ASN A 103 -21.21 5.57 0.30
C ASN A 103 -21.14 4.37 -0.64
N ASP A 104 -20.01 4.04 -1.26
CA ASP A 104 -19.89 2.81 -2.06
C ASP A 104 -19.88 1.57 -1.19
N LEU A 105 -19.23 1.64 -0.02
CA LEU A 105 -19.26 0.58 1.00
C LEU A 105 -20.65 0.38 1.64
N SER A 106 -21.55 1.37 1.58
CA SER A 106 -22.86 1.33 2.27
C SER A 106 -24.07 1.36 1.34
N ARG A 107 -23.96 1.94 0.14
CA ARG A 107 -25.03 2.09 -0.85
C ARG A 107 -25.04 1.03 -1.93
N VAL A 108 -23.91 0.33 -2.13
CA VAL A 108 -23.85 -0.69 -3.16
C VAL A 108 -23.32 -1.99 -2.55
N MET A 109 -24.17 -3.00 -2.60
CA MET A 109 -23.98 -4.39 -2.17
C MET A 109 -24.49 -4.79 -0.79
N ASN A 110 -24.99 -6.03 -0.80
CA ASN A 110 -25.09 -6.89 0.37
C ASN A 110 -23.76 -6.83 1.18
N PRO A 111 -23.81 -6.51 2.49
CA PRO A 111 -22.63 -6.49 3.37
C PRO A 111 -21.75 -7.74 3.28
N GLN A 112 -22.35 -8.89 2.98
CA GLN A 112 -21.65 -10.16 2.77
C GLN A 112 -20.68 -10.11 1.59
N THR A 113 -21.03 -9.41 0.50
CA THR A 113 -20.16 -9.26 -0.67
C THR A 113 -18.92 -8.45 -0.31
N ILE A 114 -19.08 -7.31 0.35
CA ILE A 114 -17.94 -6.47 0.78
C ILE A 114 -17.03 -7.25 1.74
N LEU A 115 -17.61 -7.95 2.71
CA LEU A 115 -16.85 -8.79 3.64
C LEU A 115 -16.09 -9.90 2.90
N ARG A 116 -16.70 -10.52 1.87
CA ARG A 116 -16.04 -11.52 1.03
C ARG A 116 -14.84 -10.92 0.29
N GLU A 117 -14.99 -9.75 -0.32
CA GLU A 117 -13.92 -9.10 -1.07
C GLU A 117 -12.80 -8.58 -0.13
N ILE A 118 -13.12 -8.07 1.06
CA ILE A 118 -12.13 -7.73 2.11
C ILE A 118 -11.39 -8.98 2.59
N ARG A 119 -12.07 -10.12 2.77
CA ARG A 119 -11.41 -11.38 3.12
C ARG A 119 -10.49 -11.86 2.01
N PHE A 120 -10.90 -11.74 0.75
CA PHE A 120 -10.05 -12.06 -0.39
C PHE A 120 -8.82 -11.15 -0.45
N ASN A 121 -8.99 -9.84 -0.30
CA ASN A 121 -7.88 -8.88 -0.22
C ASN A 121 -6.89 -9.26 0.89
N ASN A 122 -7.40 -9.60 2.07
CA ASN A 122 -6.58 -10.05 3.20
C ASN A 122 -5.78 -11.32 2.90
N ARG A 123 -6.33 -12.27 2.13
CA ARG A 123 -5.59 -13.47 1.69
C ARG A 123 -4.48 -13.10 0.71
N VAL A 124 -4.76 -12.19 -0.24
CA VAL A 124 -3.77 -11.69 -1.20
C VAL A 124 -2.63 -10.98 -0.48
N ILE A 125 -2.94 -10.07 0.46
CA ILE A 125 -1.94 -9.38 1.28
C ILE A 125 -1.10 -10.38 2.08
N SER A 126 -1.74 -11.31 2.79
CA SER A 126 -1.04 -12.33 3.58
C SER A 126 -0.10 -13.17 2.71
N ARG A 127 -0.54 -13.58 1.51
CA ARG A 127 0.31 -14.32 0.57
C ARG A 127 1.50 -13.48 0.11
N ALA A 128 1.27 -12.23 -0.28
CA ALA A 128 2.33 -11.34 -0.72
C ALA A 128 3.36 -11.13 0.39
N ILE A 129 2.94 -10.77 1.62
CA ILE A 129 3.81 -10.61 2.79
C ILE A 129 4.72 -11.84 2.97
N ARG A 130 4.17 -13.06 2.85
CA ARG A 130 4.95 -14.30 2.99
C ARG A 130 6.16 -14.34 2.06
N PHE A 131 5.97 -13.96 0.79
CA PHE A 131 7.01 -14.00 -0.24
C PHE A 131 7.90 -12.75 -0.29
N SER A 132 7.51 -11.65 0.35
CA SER A 132 8.31 -10.42 0.35
C SER A 132 9.59 -10.58 1.16
N LYS A 133 10.71 -10.11 0.59
CA LYS A 133 11.95 -9.88 1.35
C LYS A 133 11.89 -8.55 2.10
N TYR A 134 11.29 -7.53 1.49
CA TYR A 134 11.14 -6.19 2.06
C TYR A 134 9.67 -5.78 2.05
N ILE A 135 9.22 -5.08 3.09
CA ILE A 135 7.86 -4.55 3.18
C ILE A 135 7.93 -3.06 3.38
N VAL A 136 7.23 -2.30 2.54
CA VAL A 136 7.09 -0.85 2.65
C VAL A 136 5.65 -0.52 3.02
N LEU A 137 5.47 0.16 4.15
CA LEU A 137 4.19 0.66 4.63
C LEU A 137 4.01 2.09 4.14
N ALA A 138 2.92 2.36 3.41
CA ALA A 138 2.71 3.68 2.80
C ALA A 138 1.20 3.96 2.58
N TRP A 139 0.40 3.78 3.63
CA TRP A 139 -1.06 3.85 3.55
C TRP A 139 -1.70 5.19 3.92
N GLY A 140 -0.95 6.15 4.44
CA GLY A 140 -1.49 7.48 4.77
C GLY A 140 -2.53 7.46 5.89
N ASP A 141 -3.28 8.54 6.03
CA ASP A 141 -4.36 8.64 7.00
C ASP A 141 -5.69 8.17 6.41
N PRO A 142 -6.70 7.81 7.25
CA PRO A 142 -8.05 7.55 6.78
C PRO A 142 -8.56 8.72 5.90
N PRO A 143 -9.12 8.43 4.71
CA PRO A 143 -9.80 9.43 3.90
C PRO A 143 -10.94 10.11 4.69
N HIS A 144 -11.24 11.36 4.35
CA HIS A 144 -12.37 12.10 4.91
C HIS A 144 -13.68 11.29 4.77
N LYS A 145 -14.47 11.20 5.84
CA LYS A 145 -15.70 10.37 5.99
C LYS A 145 -15.50 8.85 6.03
N MET A 146 -14.27 8.33 5.95
CA MET A 146 -14.04 6.91 6.18
C MET A 146 -14.26 6.58 7.66
N ASN A 147 -14.84 5.42 7.95
CA ASN A 147 -14.93 4.93 9.31
C ASN A 147 -13.51 4.63 9.84
N HIS A 148 -13.02 5.45 10.78
CA HIS A 148 -11.67 5.31 11.35
C HIS A 148 -11.47 3.96 12.05
N PHE A 149 -12.51 3.42 12.71
CA PHE A 149 -12.42 2.12 13.38
C PHE A 149 -12.17 1.01 12.35
N LEU A 150 -12.92 0.99 11.24
CA LEU A 150 -12.72 0.03 10.16
C LEU A 150 -11.32 0.16 9.54
N TYR A 151 -10.89 1.40 9.24
CA TYR A 151 -9.58 1.66 8.67
C TYR A 151 -8.45 1.14 9.56
N TYR A 152 -8.42 1.56 10.83
CA TYR A 152 -7.36 1.17 11.75
C TYR A 152 -7.45 -0.31 12.14
N SER A 153 -8.64 -0.90 12.21
CA SER A 153 -8.80 -2.36 12.38
C SER A 153 -8.14 -3.14 11.24
N GLN A 154 -8.30 -2.68 10.00
CA GLN A 154 -7.63 -3.28 8.84
C GLN A 154 -6.11 -3.09 8.88
N VAL A 155 -5.62 -1.92 9.30
CA VAL A 155 -4.18 -1.68 9.52
C VAL A 155 -3.62 -2.63 10.58
N GLN A 156 -4.28 -2.74 11.74
CA GLN A 156 -3.87 -3.63 12.84
C GLN A 156 -3.84 -5.10 12.39
N LYS A 157 -4.82 -5.52 11.57
CA LYS A 157 -4.86 -6.86 10.99
C LYS A 157 -3.67 -7.14 10.08
N ILE A 158 -3.28 -6.18 9.24
CA ILE A 158 -2.10 -6.30 8.38
C ILE A 158 -0.83 -6.35 9.22
N MET A 159 -0.70 -5.49 10.24
CA MET A 159 0.45 -5.48 11.14
C MET A 159 0.60 -6.81 11.89
N LYS A 160 -0.50 -7.40 12.34
CA LYS A 160 -0.53 -8.76 12.87
C LYS A 160 -0.03 -9.80 11.85
N MET A 161 -0.50 -9.73 10.60
CA MET A 161 -0.03 -10.65 9.54
C MET A 161 1.46 -10.54 9.24
N ILE A 162 2.04 -9.34 9.34
CA ILE A 162 3.49 -9.11 9.17
C ILE A 162 4.25 -9.74 10.33
N ARG A 163 3.78 -9.52 11.57
CA ARG A 163 4.38 -10.08 12.79
C ARG A 163 4.37 -11.60 12.81
N GLU A 164 3.22 -12.21 12.54
CA GLU A 164 3.04 -13.68 12.51
C GLU A 164 3.94 -14.36 11.47
N LYS A 165 4.41 -13.63 10.45
CA LYS A 165 5.32 -14.14 9.42
C LYS A 165 6.79 -13.82 9.71
N GLY A 166 7.09 -13.31 10.91
CA GLY A 166 8.45 -13.01 11.36
C GLY A 166 9.17 -12.01 10.47
N LYS A 167 8.45 -11.05 9.87
CA LYS A 167 9.06 -10.06 8.96
C LYS A 167 9.71 -8.95 9.77
N ASP A 168 10.97 -8.66 9.47
CA ASP A 168 11.85 -7.72 10.19
C ASP A 168 12.39 -6.59 9.29
N ARG A 169 12.28 -6.76 7.96
CA ARG A 169 12.68 -5.79 6.93
C ARG A 169 11.49 -4.94 6.52
N ILE A 170 11.06 -4.11 7.47
CA ILE A 170 9.91 -3.22 7.33
C ILE A 170 10.40 -1.78 7.23
N TYR A 171 9.77 -1.03 6.32
CA TYR A 171 10.17 0.33 6.01
C TYR A 171 8.97 1.24 5.85
N VAL A 172 9.20 2.53 6.03
CA VAL A 172 8.32 3.62 5.61
C VAL A 172 9.05 4.53 4.63
N ILE A 173 8.30 5.26 3.83
CA ILE A 173 8.88 6.19 2.85
C ILE A 173 9.33 7.50 3.49
N GLN A 174 10.44 8.02 2.98
CA GLN A 174 10.83 9.42 3.09
C GLN A 174 10.58 10.10 1.75
N THR A 175 9.95 11.27 1.78
CA THR A 175 9.65 12.05 0.56
C THR A 175 10.45 13.35 0.53
N LYS A 176 10.58 13.98 -0.65
CA LYS A 176 11.19 15.32 -0.78
C LYS A 176 10.37 16.38 -0.05
N LYS A 177 9.04 16.24 -0.11
CA LYS A 177 8.10 17.26 0.38
C LYS A 177 8.03 17.37 1.90
N TYR A 178 8.20 16.27 2.61
CA TYR A 178 7.96 16.20 4.05
C TYR A 178 9.21 15.75 4.79
N LYS A 179 9.62 16.47 5.85
CA LYS A 179 10.77 16.08 6.69
C LYS A 179 10.53 14.78 7.46
N MET A 180 9.30 14.53 7.91
CA MET A 180 8.95 13.33 8.69
C MET A 180 8.41 12.21 7.79
N THR A 181 8.72 10.96 8.14
CA THR A 181 8.22 9.76 7.45
C THR A 181 6.76 9.41 7.78
N LEU A 182 6.24 9.94 8.89
CA LEU A 182 4.85 9.78 9.32
C LEU A 182 4.05 11.06 9.09
N THR A 183 2.73 10.91 8.95
CA THR A 183 1.76 12.01 9.04
C THR A 183 1.70 12.53 10.48
N GLU A 184 1.06 13.69 10.68
CA GLU A 184 0.82 14.24 12.02
C GLU A 184 -0.01 13.28 12.90
N LYS A 185 -0.81 12.41 12.27
CA LYS A 185 -1.62 11.38 12.94
C LYS A 185 -0.86 10.06 13.16
N GLY A 186 0.43 10.01 12.85
CA GLY A 186 1.28 8.84 13.07
C GLY A 186 1.20 7.75 12.00
N SER A 187 0.53 7.98 10.87
CA SER A 187 0.45 6.99 9.79
C SER A 187 1.66 7.09 8.86
N PRO A 188 2.18 5.96 8.31
CA PRO A 188 3.14 5.98 7.21
C PRO A 188 2.64 6.84 6.06
N ARG A 189 3.46 7.75 5.55
CA ARG A 189 3.05 8.60 4.43
C ARG A 189 2.74 7.77 3.18
N HIS A 190 1.69 8.17 2.47
CA HIS A 190 1.36 7.62 1.15
C HIS A 190 2.21 8.33 0.07
N PRO A 191 2.66 7.63 -1.00
CA PRO A 191 3.29 8.30 -2.12
C PRO A 191 2.24 9.23 -2.76
N GLY A 192 2.50 10.54 -2.75
CA GLY A 192 1.56 11.54 -3.27
C GLY A 192 2.08 12.15 -4.56
N ARG A 193 1.17 12.63 -5.42
CA ARG A 193 1.52 13.36 -6.65
C ARG A 193 2.56 14.44 -6.34
N LYS A 194 3.75 14.32 -6.94
CA LYS A 194 4.92 15.24 -6.81
C LYS A 194 5.68 15.19 -5.47
N ALA A 195 5.39 14.24 -4.58
CA ALA A 195 6.11 14.15 -3.31
C ALA A 195 7.54 13.64 -3.48
N GLY A 196 7.76 12.73 -4.44
CA GLY A 196 9.05 12.15 -4.81
C GLY A 196 9.68 11.36 -3.66
N ILE A 197 9.85 10.05 -3.82
CA ILE A 197 10.48 9.19 -2.82
C ILE A 197 12.00 9.41 -2.86
N ILE A 198 12.62 9.73 -1.73
CA ILE A 198 14.09 9.93 -1.64
C ILE A 198 14.81 8.83 -0.86
N GLY A 199 14.07 8.01 -0.13
CA GLY A 199 14.66 6.93 0.64
C GLY A 199 13.62 6.21 1.48
N LEU A 200 14.10 5.16 2.14
CA LEU A 200 13.34 4.38 3.09
C LEU A 200 13.91 4.59 4.50
N LYS A 201 13.05 4.52 5.52
CA LYS A 201 13.49 4.43 6.91
C LYS A 201 13.05 3.07 7.45
N LYS A 202 14.00 2.29 7.98
CA LYS A 202 13.67 1.01 8.64
C LYS A 202 12.87 1.30 9.91
N CYS A 203 11.79 0.57 10.12
CA CYS A 203 10.94 0.66 11.32
C CYS A 203 10.67 -0.73 11.89
N MET A 204 10.18 -0.76 13.13
CA MET A 204 9.62 -1.93 13.77
C MET A 204 8.09 -1.87 13.75
N ILE A 205 7.43 -3.01 13.85
CA ILE A 205 5.96 -3.07 13.92
C ILE A 205 5.43 -2.29 15.13
N GLY A 206 6.18 -2.32 16.24
CA GLY A 206 5.85 -1.59 17.48
C GLY A 206 5.80 -0.07 17.31
N ASP A 207 6.52 0.49 16.33
CA ASP A 207 6.59 1.94 16.08
C ASP A 207 5.22 2.54 15.68
N PHE A 208 4.24 1.69 15.34
CA PHE A 208 2.88 2.09 14.94
C PHE A 208 1.81 1.70 15.96
N GLU A 209 2.19 1.08 17.08
CA GLU A 209 1.25 0.74 18.16
C GLU A 209 0.81 1.97 18.95
N GLU A 210 1.63 3.03 18.96
CA GLU A 210 1.35 4.34 19.58
C GLU A 210 0.34 5.21 18.82
N VAL A 211 -0.15 4.80 17.64
CA VAL A 211 -1.36 5.42 17.05
C VAL A 211 -2.57 5.27 18.00
N LYS A 212 -2.45 4.45 19.06
CA LYS A 212 -3.34 4.39 20.22
C LYS A 212 -2.93 5.35 21.37
N VAL A 213 -3.20 6.65 21.25
CA VAL A 213 -3.52 7.50 22.44
C VAL A 213 -4.56 8.59 22.12
N LEU A 214 -4.75 8.98 20.87
CA LEU A 214 -5.64 10.13 20.53
C LEU A 214 -7.15 9.82 20.51
N LYS A 215 -7.64 8.74 21.13
CA LYS A 215 -9.09 8.41 21.12
C LYS A 215 -9.71 8.00 22.45
N ASN A 216 -9.04 8.23 23.58
CA ASN A 216 -9.67 8.15 24.90
C ASN A 216 -9.95 9.54 25.52
N LYS A 217 -9.85 10.64 24.74
CA LYS A 217 -10.13 12.02 25.21
C LYS A 217 -11.24 12.76 24.45
N GLU A 218 -11.94 12.10 23.55
CA GLU A 218 -13.13 12.66 22.89
C GLU A 218 -14.30 11.67 22.98
N MET A 219 -14.60 11.28 24.22
CA MET A 219 -15.90 10.74 24.63
C MET A 219 -16.52 11.73 25.61
#